data_AF-A0A7Y5RQV4-F1
#
_entry.id   AF-A0A7Y5RQV4-F1
#
_cell.length_a   1.000
_cell.length_b   1.000
_cell.length_c   1.000
_cell.angle_alpha   90.00
_cell.angle_beta   90.00
_cell.angle_gamma   90.00
#
_symmetry.space_group_name_H-M   'P 1'
#
loop_
_entity.id
_entity.type
_entity.pdbx_description
1 polymer ?
#
loop_
_entity_poly.entity_id
_entity_poly.type
_entity_poly.pdbx_seq_one_letter_code
_entity_poly.pdbx_strand_id
1 'polypeptide(L)'
;MRVMMALMLLLALTGMTAAQDKPAGTSPDKTTPAPIEFRDSPVEELLNWARKRTGCGFIFDADHLLDEGKKPLKVSYTPATEGGEQDDILVLFECLKRVGLVAMEVQGLEDITYHILPVNEAIGYADVAWEFEQLEGLYFGTLRVEARTIAIDKIEAIARKFLSRHGQITALPETSILLVSDFVDNLYGVSRACEEAQIRTERDDDTVSDVFQPARHDASRLRLAVEDARTETEQYAIALHEGSSALLVTGRRCDVQSAMERLGALDKLDEAPAGTISYRRWDARSLPVEELVKALNEFFAEDIRRLSVRLAAVPLRRQVLIECSASRYESAKALLERIDPLPGQPIGGKEQK
;
A
#
# COMPACT_ATOMS: atom_id res chain seq x y z
N MET A 1 -42.08 -8.97 5.11
CA MET A 1 -42.77 -8.08 4.15
C MET A 1 -42.28 -8.50 2.77
N ARG A 2 -43.01 -9.27 1.94
CA ARG A 2 -44.11 -8.81 1.05
C ARG A 2 -43.82 -7.39 0.54
N VAL A 3 -43.58 -7.09 -0.73
CA VAL A 3 -44.20 -7.45 -2.04
C VAL A 3 -43.48 -6.49 -3.02
N MET A 4 -42.99 -6.78 -4.24
CA MET A 4 -43.74 -7.07 -5.48
C MET A 4 -42.76 -7.11 -6.69
N MET A 5 -43.02 -8.03 -7.65
CA MET A 5 -42.83 -7.93 -9.13
C MET A 5 -41.43 -7.69 -9.72
N ALA A 6 -40.99 -8.31 -10.82
CA ALA A 6 -41.61 -9.08 -11.91
C ALA A 6 -40.49 -9.96 -12.53
N LEU A 7 -40.59 -11.27 -12.76
CA LEU A 7 -41.45 -12.01 -13.69
C LEU A 7 -41.75 -11.31 -15.02
N MET A 8 -40.89 -11.51 -16.02
CA MET A 8 -41.22 -11.98 -17.38
C MET A 8 -40.15 -11.51 -18.37
N LEU A 9 -39.27 -12.42 -18.79
CA LEU A 9 -38.80 -12.44 -20.19
C LEU A 9 -38.21 -13.82 -20.51
N LEU A 10 -39.10 -14.80 -20.70
CA LEU A 10 -38.79 -16.01 -21.46
C LEU A 10 -39.69 -15.99 -22.69
N LEU A 11 -39.11 -15.62 -23.82
CA LEU A 11 -39.71 -15.67 -25.14
C LEU A 11 -40.05 -17.14 -25.51
N ALA A 12 -41.27 -17.41 -25.95
CA ALA A 12 -41.58 -17.61 -27.38
C ALA A 12 -42.89 -18.39 -27.64
N LEU A 13 -43.61 -17.89 -28.66
CA LEU A 13 -44.36 -18.59 -29.72
C LEU A 13 -45.82 -19.07 -29.52
N THR A 14 -46.62 -18.66 -30.52
CA THR A 14 -47.98 -19.09 -30.96
C THR A 14 -49.16 -18.56 -30.14
N GLY A 15 -50.26 -18.01 -30.67
CA GLY A 15 -50.76 -17.76 -32.02
C GLY A 15 -52.30 -17.65 -31.95
N MET A 16 -52.91 -16.67 -32.65
CA MET A 16 -54.36 -16.50 -32.96
C MET A 16 -55.31 -16.18 -31.77
N THR A 17 -56.33 -15.32 -31.81
CA THR A 17 -57.05 -14.49 -32.80
C THR A 17 -58.08 -13.64 -32.01
N ALA A 18 -58.33 -12.37 -32.39
CA ALA A 18 -59.67 -11.79 -32.59
C ALA A 18 -59.59 -10.27 -32.86
N ALA A 19 -60.31 -9.84 -33.89
CA ALA A 19 -60.34 -8.53 -34.51
C ALA A 19 -61.10 -7.45 -33.71
N GLN A 20 -60.73 -6.18 -33.91
CA GLN A 20 -61.69 -5.09 -34.14
C GLN A 20 -61.05 -3.95 -34.96
N ASP A 21 -61.79 -3.52 -35.98
CA ASP A 21 -61.44 -2.65 -37.11
C ASP A 21 -61.17 -1.17 -36.79
N LYS A 22 -60.15 -0.61 -37.50
CA LYS A 22 -60.07 0.66 -38.28
C LYS A 22 -58.77 1.48 -38.03
N PRO A 23 -58.31 2.28 -39.01
CA PRO A 23 -58.18 2.03 -40.45
C PRO A 23 -56.69 2.05 -40.86
N ALA A 24 -56.42 1.61 -42.09
CA ALA A 24 -55.10 1.60 -42.71
C ALA A 24 -54.47 3.00 -42.75
N GLY A 25 -53.56 3.27 -41.83
CA GLY A 25 -52.54 4.31 -41.93
C GLY A 25 -51.20 3.61 -42.15
N THR A 26 -50.59 3.87 -43.29
CA THR A 26 -49.20 3.56 -43.66
C THR A 26 -48.28 3.41 -42.44
N SER A 27 -47.70 2.21 -42.28
CA SER A 27 -46.57 1.97 -41.38
C SER A 27 -45.54 3.09 -41.57
N PRO A 28 -45.12 3.81 -40.51
CA PRO A 28 -43.86 4.51 -40.60
C PRO A 28 -42.78 3.44 -40.75
N ASP A 29 -41.91 3.62 -41.74
CA ASP A 29 -40.69 2.86 -41.91
C ASP A 29 -40.08 2.52 -40.55
N LYS A 30 -39.78 1.23 -40.32
CA LYS A 30 -38.66 0.86 -39.45
C LYS A 30 -37.38 1.34 -40.14
N THR A 31 -37.20 2.65 -40.17
CA THR A 31 -35.92 3.27 -40.47
C THR A 31 -35.03 2.86 -39.31
N THR A 32 -34.14 1.92 -39.56
CA THR A 32 -33.01 1.66 -38.68
C THR A 32 -32.42 3.03 -38.31
N PRO A 33 -32.36 3.41 -37.03
CA PRO A 33 -31.85 4.72 -36.66
C PRO A 33 -30.46 4.87 -37.27
N ALA A 34 -30.24 6.00 -37.93
CA ALA A 34 -28.95 6.27 -38.58
C ALA A 34 -27.80 6.03 -37.60
N PRO A 35 -26.69 5.43 -38.05
CA PRO A 35 -25.54 5.16 -37.20
C PRO A 35 -25.07 6.45 -36.52
N ILE A 36 -24.79 6.35 -35.23
CA ILE A 36 -24.46 7.49 -34.37
C ILE A 36 -23.01 7.86 -34.64
N GLU A 37 -22.77 9.00 -35.28
CA GLU A 37 -21.41 9.49 -35.52
C GLU A 37 -21.28 10.94 -35.05
N PHE A 38 -20.28 11.20 -34.21
CA PHE A 38 -19.89 12.53 -33.76
C PHE A 38 -18.47 12.82 -34.25
N ARG A 39 -18.26 13.96 -34.90
CA ARG A 39 -16.95 14.38 -35.43
C ARG A 39 -16.61 15.77 -34.91
N ASP A 40 -15.81 15.82 -33.86
CA ASP A 40 -15.41 17.04 -33.15
C ASP A 40 -16.60 17.93 -32.78
N SER A 41 -17.72 17.29 -32.45
CA SER A 41 -18.98 17.93 -32.08
C SER A 41 -18.90 18.47 -30.66
N PRO A 42 -19.46 19.65 -30.37
CA PRO A 42 -19.63 20.14 -29.01
C PRO A 42 -20.38 19.15 -28.13
N VAL A 43 -20.01 19.03 -26.85
CA VAL A 43 -20.70 18.17 -25.88
C VAL A 43 -22.20 18.51 -25.78
N GLU A 44 -22.58 19.78 -25.97
CA GLU A 44 -23.99 20.19 -25.99
C GLU A 44 -24.80 19.48 -27.09
N GLU A 45 -24.21 19.23 -28.27
CA GLU A 45 -24.87 18.48 -29.34
C GLU A 45 -25.09 17.02 -28.95
N LEU A 46 -24.12 16.41 -28.28
CA LEU A 46 -24.22 15.06 -27.72
C LEU A 46 -25.35 14.97 -26.69
N LEU A 47 -25.45 15.92 -25.75
CA LEU A 47 -26.50 15.96 -24.73
C LEU A 47 -27.89 16.16 -25.37
N ASN A 48 -28.00 17.05 -26.35
CA ASN A 48 -29.23 17.27 -27.09
C ASN A 48 -29.67 16.05 -27.90
N TRP A 49 -28.70 15.32 -28.48
CA TRP A 49 -28.95 14.05 -29.15
C TRP A 49 -29.47 13.01 -28.15
N ALA A 50 -28.79 12.82 -27.03
CA ALA A 50 -29.17 11.84 -26.01
C ALA A 50 -30.58 12.14 -25.48
N ARG A 51 -30.88 13.40 -25.16
CA ARG A 51 -32.20 13.84 -24.70
C ARG A 51 -33.32 13.45 -25.67
N LYS A 52 -33.08 13.57 -26.98
CA LYS A 52 -34.07 13.23 -28.02
C LYS A 52 -34.27 11.72 -28.17
N ARG A 53 -33.25 10.91 -27.90
CA ARG A 53 -33.30 9.46 -28.10
C ARG A 53 -33.72 8.69 -26.85
N THR A 54 -33.16 9.02 -25.70
CA THR A 54 -33.39 8.31 -24.44
C THR A 54 -34.51 8.93 -23.62
N GLY A 55 -34.85 10.20 -23.87
CA GLY A 55 -35.79 10.96 -23.05
C GLY A 55 -35.19 11.46 -21.73
N CYS A 56 -33.90 11.23 -21.47
CA CYS A 56 -33.26 11.66 -20.23
C CYS A 56 -33.11 13.18 -20.13
N GLY A 57 -33.22 13.70 -18.90
CA GLY A 57 -32.88 15.07 -18.55
C GLY A 57 -31.39 15.25 -18.26
N PHE A 58 -30.89 16.48 -18.44
CA PHE A 58 -29.51 16.85 -18.10
C PHE A 58 -29.49 18.19 -17.35
N ILE A 59 -28.76 18.23 -16.25
CA ILE A 59 -28.48 19.43 -15.47
C ILE A 59 -26.98 19.65 -15.51
N PHE A 60 -26.52 20.87 -15.78
CA PHE A 60 -25.10 21.22 -15.80
C PHE A 60 -24.91 22.73 -15.71
N ASP A 61 -23.77 23.17 -15.20
CA ASP A 61 -23.29 24.53 -15.40
C ASP A 61 -22.73 24.65 -16.83
N ALA A 62 -23.03 25.76 -17.52
CA ALA A 62 -22.52 26.01 -18.85
C ALA A 62 -20.99 26.05 -18.88
N ASP A 63 -20.37 26.51 -17.79
CA ASP A 63 -18.91 26.56 -17.67
C ASP A 63 -18.27 25.16 -17.63
N HIS A 64 -19.01 24.12 -17.20
CA HIS A 64 -18.52 22.73 -17.21
C HIS A 64 -18.35 22.16 -18.61
N LEU A 65 -19.01 22.73 -19.62
CA LEU A 65 -18.91 22.29 -21.01
C LEU A 65 -17.77 22.96 -21.78
N LEU A 66 -16.93 23.75 -21.09
CA LEU A 66 -15.83 24.49 -21.68
C LEU A 66 -14.47 23.93 -21.24
N ASP A 67 -13.47 24.06 -22.12
CA ASP A 67 -12.07 23.80 -21.79
C ASP A 67 -11.43 24.98 -21.02
N GLU A 68 -10.17 24.81 -20.58
CA GLU A 68 -9.42 25.87 -19.88
C GLU A 68 -9.29 27.18 -20.69
N GLY A 69 -9.41 27.09 -22.02
CA GLY A 69 -9.41 28.23 -22.95
C GLY A 69 -10.79 28.81 -23.23
N LYS A 70 -11.82 28.39 -22.48
CA LYS A 70 -13.24 28.76 -22.66
C LYS A 70 -13.83 28.36 -24.02
N LYS A 71 -13.26 27.35 -24.67
CA LYS A 71 -13.81 26.78 -25.91
C LYS A 71 -14.69 25.58 -25.55
N PRO A 72 -15.75 25.30 -26.33
CA PRO A 72 -16.57 24.12 -26.09
C PRO A 72 -15.74 22.84 -26.12
N LEU A 73 -15.94 21.98 -25.12
CA LEU A 73 -15.43 20.62 -25.12
C LEU A 73 -16.01 19.88 -26.32
N LYS A 74 -15.17 19.08 -26.98
CA LYS A 74 -15.51 18.38 -28.22
C LYS A 74 -15.37 16.89 -28.06
N VAL A 75 -16.31 16.16 -28.63
CA VAL A 75 -16.35 14.70 -28.63
C VAL A 75 -16.31 14.18 -30.06
N SER A 76 -15.63 13.05 -30.21
CA SER A 76 -15.56 12.29 -31.44
C SER A 76 -15.87 10.83 -31.15
N TYR A 77 -16.84 10.27 -31.87
CA TYR A 77 -17.30 8.89 -31.74
C TYR A 77 -17.71 8.35 -33.10
N THR A 78 -17.17 7.18 -33.43
CA THR A 78 -17.54 6.40 -34.61
C THR A 78 -17.85 4.99 -34.14
N PRO A 79 -19.03 4.43 -34.47
CA PRO A 79 -19.46 3.13 -33.97
C PRO A 79 -18.61 2.03 -34.62
N ALA A 80 -18.20 1.04 -33.83
CA ALA A 80 -17.32 -0.04 -34.27
C ALA A 80 -18.01 -1.09 -35.15
N THR A 81 -19.35 -1.17 -35.12
CA THR A 81 -20.15 -2.16 -35.85
C THR A 81 -21.32 -1.48 -36.56
N GLU A 82 -21.38 -1.66 -37.88
CA GLU A 82 -22.57 -1.32 -38.66
C GLU A 82 -23.72 -2.27 -38.27
N GLY A 83 -24.66 -1.80 -37.45
CA GLY A 83 -25.94 -2.49 -37.22
C GLY A 83 -26.09 -3.30 -35.92
N GLY A 84 -25.22 -3.13 -34.92
CA GLY A 84 -25.49 -3.63 -33.57
C GLY A 84 -26.48 -2.73 -32.81
N GLU A 85 -27.36 -3.30 -32.00
CA GLU A 85 -28.16 -2.56 -31.04
C GLU A 85 -27.19 -1.96 -30.00
N GLN A 86 -26.95 -0.66 -30.10
CA GLN A 86 -26.10 0.08 -29.16
C GLN A 86 -26.99 0.72 -28.10
N ASP A 87 -26.61 0.55 -26.84
CA ASP A 87 -27.24 1.29 -25.74
C ASP A 87 -26.81 2.76 -25.84
N ASP A 88 -27.75 3.63 -26.23
CA ASP A 88 -27.53 5.06 -26.40
C ASP A 88 -26.96 5.72 -25.12
N ILE A 89 -27.30 5.21 -23.93
CA ILE A 89 -26.79 5.72 -22.64
C ILE A 89 -25.30 5.37 -22.48
N LEU A 90 -24.90 4.14 -22.85
CA LEU A 90 -23.50 3.75 -22.79
C LEU A 90 -22.64 4.56 -23.77
N VAL A 91 -23.16 4.85 -24.96
CA VAL A 91 -22.47 5.72 -25.94
C VAL A 91 -22.28 7.13 -25.39
N LEU A 92 -23.33 7.70 -24.77
CA LEU A 92 -23.26 9.00 -24.11
C LEU A 92 -22.15 9.01 -23.05
N PHE A 93 -22.17 8.05 -22.13
CA PHE A 93 -21.23 7.98 -21.02
C PHE A 93 -19.79 7.87 -21.53
N GLU A 94 -19.54 6.97 -22.49
CA GLU A 94 -18.21 6.81 -23.07
C GLU A 94 -17.69 8.09 -23.75
N CYS A 95 -18.56 8.87 -24.38
CA CYS A 95 -18.18 10.18 -24.93
C CYS A 95 -17.85 11.20 -23.84
N LEU A 96 -18.62 11.26 -22.75
CA LEU A 96 -18.38 12.16 -21.62
C LEU A 96 -17.06 11.85 -20.91
N LYS A 97 -16.74 10.57 -20.71
CA LYS A 97 -15.48 10.14 -20.11
C LYS A 97 -14.24 10.60 -20.87
N ARG A 98 -14.29 10.61 -22.21
CA ARG A 98 -13.17 11.09 -23.05
C ARG A 98 -12.82 12.55 -22.83
N VAL A 99 -13.79 13.35 -22.38
CA VAL A 99 -13.62 14.79 -22.09
C VAL A 99 -13.56 15.09 -20.60
N GLY A 100 -13.49 14.06 -19.73
CA GLY A 100 -13.38 14.24 -18.28
C GLY A 100 -14.67 14.70 -17.60
N LEU A 101 -15.82 14.37 -18.18
CA LEU A 101 -17.14 14.62 -17.61
C LEU A 101 -17.77 13.33 -17.09
N VAL A 102 -18.56 13.46 -16.03
CA VAL A 102 -19.27 12.37 -15.35
C VAL A 102 -20.76 12.70 -15.34
N ALA A 103 -21.59 11.72 -15.70
CA ALA A 103 -23.04 11.78 -15.55
C ALA A 103 -23.45 11.11 -14.23
N MET A 104 -23.91 11.91 -13.26
CA MET A 104 -24.39 11.43 -11.97
C MET A 104 -25.92 11.43 -11.95
N GLU A 105 -26.56 10.30 -11.68
CA GLU A 105 -28.03 10.23 -11.63
C GLU A 105 -28.57 11.04 -10.45
N VAL A 106 -29.55 11.91 -10.72
CA VAL A 106 -30.25 12.70 -9.71
C VAL A 106 -31.48 11.93 -9.24
N GLN A 107 -31.43 11.42 -8.01
CA GLN A 107 -32.58 10.72 -7.43
C GLN A 107 -33.72 11.68 -7.07
N GLY A 108 -34.96 11.20 -7.20
CA GLY A 108 -36.16 11.91 -6.75
C GLY A 108 -36.88 12.76 -7.80
N LEU A 109 -36.47 12.67 -9.07
CA LEU A 109 -37.21 13.26 -10.21
C LEU A 109 -38.06 12.19 -10.90
N GLU A 110 -39.18 12.60 -11.52
CA GLU A 110 -40.10 11.67 -12.22
C GLU A 110 -39.44 11.01 -13.44
N ASP A 111 -38.54 11.74 -14.12
CA ASP A 111 -37.76 11.26 -15.27
C ASP A 111 -36.29 11.08 -14.90
N ILE A 112 -35.63 10.11 -15.55
CA ILE A 112 -34.19 9.86 -15.41
C ILE A 112 -33.43 11.13 -15.82
N THR A 113 -32.75 11.73 -14.85
CA THR A 113 -32.03 13.00 -15.03
C THR A 113 -30.61 12.85 -14.52
N TYR A 114 -29.64 13.27 -15.33
CA TYR A 114 -28.23 13.24 -14.96
C TYR A 114 -27.69 14.66 -14.69
N HIS A 115 -26.93 14.81 -13.62
CA HIS A 115 -26.08 15.96 -13.40
C HIS A 115 -24.73 15.72 -14.09
N ILE A 116 -24.37 16.56 -15.05
CA ILE A 116 -23.08 16.49 -15.74
C ILE A 116 -22.06 17.34 -14.99
N LEU A 117 -21.05 16.68 -14.46
CA LEU A 117 -20.03 17.28 -13.61
C LEU A 117 -18.61 16.98 -14.13
N PRO A 118 -17.68 17.93 -14.01
CA PRO A 118 -16.25 17.65 -14.11
C PRO A 118 -15.84 16.60 -13.08
N VAL A 119 -14.90 15.72 -13.43
CA VAL A 119 -14.43 14.65 -12.52
C VAL A 119 -14.01 15.19 -11.14
N ASN A 120 -13.31 16.32 -11.09
CA ASN A 120 -12.86 16.94 -9.84
C ASN A 120 -14.00 17.36 -8.90
N GLU A 121 -15.19 17.65 -9.44
CA GLU A 121 -16.37 17.97 -8.64
C GLU A 121 -17.20 16.73 -8.34
N ALA A 122 -17.30 15.80 -9.30
CA ALA A 122 -18.03 14.54 -9.15
C ALA A 122 -17.53 13.71 -7.96
N ILE A 123 -16.24 13.80 -7.62
CA ILE A 123 -15.64 13.12 -6.45
C ILE A 123 -16.35 13.47 -5.14
N GLY A 124 -16.83 14.71 -4.98
CA GLY A 124 -17.56 15.12 -3.78
C GLY A 124 -18.94 14.46 -3.64
N TYR A 125 -19.47 13.89 -4.72
CA TYR A 125 -20.78 13.22 -4.77
C TYR A 125 -20.65 11.71 -4.95
N ALA A 126 -19.44 11.20 -5.16
CA ALA A 126 -19.20 9.79 -5.44
C ALA A 126 -19.28 8.95 -4.16
N ASP A 127 -19.97 7.81 -4.25
CA ASP A 127 -20.00 6.84 -3.16
C ASP A 127 -18.61 6.25 -2.91
N VAL A 128 -18.29 6.05 -1.64
CA VAL A 128 -17.06 5.38 -1.20
C VAL A 128 -17.35 3.90 -0.97
N ALA A 129 -16.92 3.09 -1.92
CA ALA A 129 -17.02 1.64 -1.85
C ALA A 129 -15.86 1.03 -1.06
N TRP A 130 -16.19 0.09 -0.17
CA TRP A 130 -15.24 -0.71 0.59
C TRP A 130 -14.71 -1.90 -0.20
N GLU A 131 -15.55 -2.41 -1.10
CA GLU A 131 -15.30 -3.56 -1.97
C GLU A 131 -15.72 -3.17 -3.39
N PHE A 132 -15.04 -3.72 -4.40
CA PHE A 132 -15.30 -3.34 -5.79
C PHE A 132 -16.74 -3.68 -6.22
N GLU A 133 -17.29 -4.76 -5.68
CA GLU A 133 -18.65 -5.25 -5.92
C GLU A 133 -19.72 -4.20 -5.56
N GLN A 134 -19.42 -3.29 -4.62
CA GLN A 134 -20.33 -2.21 -4.24
C GLN A 134 -20.44 -1.12 -5.32
N LEU A 135 -19.54 -1.12 -6.31
CA LEU A 135 -19.58 -0.23 -7.47
C LEU A 135 -20.34 -0.83 -8.66
N GLU A 136 -20.89 -2.04 -8.52
CA GLU A 136 -21.66 -2.67 -9.59
C GLU A 136 -22.87 -1.82 -9.99
N GLY A 137 -23.01 -1.57 -11.29
CA GLY A 137 -24.05 -0.70 -11.83
C GLY A 137 -23.75 0.81 -11.77
N LEU A 138 -22.65 1.22 -11.12
CA LEU A 138 -22.21 2.61 -11.11
C LEU A 138 -21.28 2.90 -12.29
N TYR A 139 -21.29 4.16 -12.73
CA TYR A 139 -20.41 4.62 -13.81
C TYR A 139 -19.11 5.24 -13.28
N PHE A 140 -19.19 5.93 -12.15
CA PHE A 140 -18.09 6.62 -11.48
C PHE A 140 -18.21 6.40 -9.97
N GLY A 141 -17.09 6.29 -9.28
CA GLY A 141 -17.10 6.04 -7.83
C GLY A 141 -15.76 6.29 -7.17
N THR A 142 -15.71 6.02 -5.87
CA THR A 142 -14.47 6.01 -5.10
C THR A 142 -14.25 4.62 -4.50
N LEU A 143 -13.13 3.98 -4.85
CA LEU A 143 -12.73 2.71 -4.27
C LEU A 143 -11.75 2.92 -3.12
N ARG A 144 -12.04 2.31 -1.98
CA ARG A 144 -11.10 2.16 -0.88
C ARG A 144 -10.15 0.99 -1.14
N VAL A 145 -8.85 1.26 -1.17
CA VAL A 145 -7.80 0.23 -1.25
C VAL A 145 -6.99 0.26 0.04
N GLU A 146 -6.98 -0.85 0.78
CA GLU A 146 -6.18 -0.99 1.99
C GLU A 146 -4.81 -1.57 1.67
N ALA A 147 -3.76 -0.91 2.14
CA ALA A 147 -2.38 -1.35 2.05
C ALA A 147 -2.05 -2.25 3.26
N ARG A 148 -2.03 -3.57 3.03
CA ARG A 148 -1.85 -4.60 4.07
C ARG A 148 -0.43 -5.11 4.16
N THR A 149 0.14 -5.54 3.02
CA THR A 149 1.47 -6.18 2.95
C THR A 149 2.52 -5.32 2.26
N ILE A 150 2.12 -4.22 1.65
CA ILE A 150 2.99 -3.32 0.91
C ILE A 150 2.79 -1.91 1.49
N ALA A 151 3.87 -1.13 1.56
CA ALA A 151 3.80 0.28 1.90
C ALA A 151 2.85 1.07 0.97
N ILE A 152 2.14 2.05 1.53
CA ILE A 152 1.08 2.80 0.85
C ILE A 152 1.56 3.52 -0.42
N ASP A 153 2.80 4.02 -0.41
CA ASP A 153 3.45 4.70 -1.53
C ASP A 153 3.63 3.79 -2.75
N LYS A 154 3.96 2.52 -2.53
CA LYS A 154 4.06 1.51 -3.59
C LYS A 154 2.69 1.12 -4.13
N ILE A 155 1.68 0.97 -3.26
CA ILE A 155 0.30 0.70 -3.68
C ILE A 155 -0.25 1.86 -4.51
N GLU A 156 -0.02 3.09 -4.06
CA GLU A 156 -0.36 4.30 -4.81
C GLU A 156 0.28 4.31 -6.20
N ALA A 157 1.58 4.01 -6.29
CA ALA A 157 2.30 3.95 -7.56
C ALA A 157 1.75 2.87 -8.52
N ILE A 158 1.20 1.77 -7.98
CA ILE A 158 0.52 0.73 -8.76
C ILE A 158 -0.83 1.24 -9.25
N ALA A 159 -1.67 1.76 -8.35
CA ALA A 159 -2.99 2.29 -8.67
C ALA A 159 -2.92 3.38 -9.76
N ARG A 160 -1.92 4.26 -9.68
CA ARG A 160 -1.72 5.38 -10.61
C ARG A 160 -1.53 4.94 -12.08
N LYS A 161 -1.10 3.70 -12.34
CA LYS A 161 -0.93 3.17 -13.70
C LYS A 161 -2.24 2.85 -14.39
N PHE A 162 -3.32 2.68 -13.64
CA PHE A 162 -4.64 2.29 -14.13
C PHE A 162 -5.63 3.46 -14.15
N LEU A 163 -5.25 4.61 -13.61
CA LEU A 163 -6.11 5.79 -13.60
C LEU A 163 -6.25 6.42 -14.99
N SER A 164 -7.43 6.98 -15.23
CA SER A 164 -7.63 7.96 -16.28
C SER A 164 -6.78 9.21 -16.04
N ARG A 165 -6.65 10.04 -17.07
CA ARG A 165 -6.03 11.37 -16.96
C ARG A 165 -6.67 12.24 -15.87
N HIS A 166 -7.94 11.99 -15.55
CA HIS A 166 -8.74 12.80 -14.62
C HIS A 166 -8.91 12.15 -13.25
N GLY A 167 -8.52 10.88 -13.10
CA GLY A 167 -8.67 10.14 -11.85
C GLY A 167 -7.83 10.73 -10.72
N GLN A 168 -8.34 10.61 -9.49
CA GLN A 168 -7.69 11.15 -8.30
C GLN A 168 -7.36 10.06 -7.29
N ILE A 169 -6.29 10.30 -6.54
CA ILE A 169 -5.87 9.48 -5.41
C ILE A 169 -5.72 10.38 -4.20
N THR A 170 -6.33 9.97 -3.09
CA THR A 170 -6.06 10.51 -1.76
C THR A 170 -5.45 9.39 -0.92
N ALA A 171 -4.17 9.51 -0.58
CA ALA A 171 -3.51 8.61 0.36
C ALA A 171 -3.77 9.07 1.80
N LEU A 172 -4.10 8.12 2.67
CA LEU A 172 -4.25 8.30 4.11
C LEU A 172 -3.20 7.41 4.81
N PRO A 173 -1.94 7.89 4.95
CA PRO A 173 -0.84 7.08 5.46
C PRO A 173 -1.06 6.60 6.90
N GLU A 174 -1.71 7.40 7.74
CA GLU A 174 -2.00 7.07 9.13
C GLU A 174 -2.88 5.83 9.28
N THR A 175 -3.73 5.56 8.30
CA THR A 175 -4.66 4.42 8.30
C THR A 175 -4.31 3.36 7.26
N SER A 176 -3.20 3.52 6.53
CA SER A 176 -2.82 2.65 5.40
C SER A 176 -3.93 2.48 4.35
N ILE A 177 -4.71 3.53 4.11
CA ILE A 177 -5.85 3.51 3.17
C ILE A 177 -5.58 4.45 2.00
N LEU A 178 -5.86 3.98 0.80
CA LEU A 178 -5.89 4.76 -0.42
C LEU A 178 -7.35 4.93 -0.86
N LEU A 179 -7.80 6.16 -1.08
CA LEU A 179 -9.07 6.43 -1.75
C LEU A 179 -8.79 6.77 -3.20
N VAL A 180 -9.33 5.97 -4.11
CA VAL A 180 -9.10 6.09 -5.55
C VAL A 180 -10.42 6.42 -6.22
N SER A 181 -10.53 7.60 -6.80
CA SER A 181 -11.76 8.07 -7.45
C SER A 181 -11.57 8.16 -8.96
N ASP A 182 -12.35 7.37 -9.70
CA ASP A 182 -12.29 7.31 -11.16
C ASP A 182 -13.52 6.59 -11.74
N PHE A 183 -13.56 6.42 -13.06
CA PHE A 183 -14.53 5.56 -13.73
C PHE A 183 -14.38 4.10 -13.28
N VAL A 184 -15.51 3.40 -13.12
CA VAL A 184 -15.56 2.07 -12.48
C VAL A 184 -14.72 1.02 -13.22
N ASP A 185 -14.60 1.12 -14.54
CA ASP A 185 -13.74 0.21 -15.33
C ASP A 185 -12.25 0.37 -15.01
N ASN A 186 -11.79 1.58 -14.74
CA ASN A 186 -10.43 1.84 -14.28
C ASN A 186 -10.24 1.34 -12.83
N LEU A 187 -11.24 1.57 -11.97
CA LEU A 187 -11.23 1.10 -10.58
C LEU A 187 -11.16 -0.43 -10.48
N TYR A 188 -11.75 -1.15 -11.44
CA TYR A 188 -11.58 -2.60 -11.55
C TYR A 188 -10.10 -2.97 -11.76
N GLY A 189 -9.43 -2.29 -12.70
CA GLY A 189 -8.00 -2.46 -12.96
C GLY A 189 -7.14 -2.14 -11.72
N VAL A 190 -7.46 -1.04 -11.03
CA VAL A 190 -6.81 -0.65 -9.77
C VAL A 190 -6.98 -1.74 -8.71
N SER A 191 -8.22 -2.19 -8.46
CA SER A 191 -8.54 -3.21 -7.47
C SER A 191 -7.71 -4.48 -7.71
N ARG A 192 -7.82 -5.03 -8.92
CA ARG A 192 -7.12 -6.25 -9.34
C ARG A 192 -5.61 -6.14 -9.20
N ALA A 193 -5.02 -5.03 -9.67
CA ALA A 193 -3.58 -4.85 -9.64
C ALA A 193 -3.05 -4.66 -8.21
N CYS A 194 -3.77 -3.93 -7.37
CA CYS A 194 -3.40 -3.72 -5.97
C CYS A 194 -3.54 -5.02 -5.17
N GLU A 195 -4.60 -5.79 -5.36
CA GLU A 195 -4.75 -7.11 -4.73
C GLU A 195 -3.66 -8.07 -5.17
N GLU A 196 -3.41 -8.18 -6.46
CA GLU A 196 -2.39 -9.09 -7.00
C GLU A 196 -0.99 -8.73 -6.50
N ALA A 197 -0.65 -7.44 -6.43
CA ALA A 197 0.61 -7.00 -5.85
C ALA A 197 0.71 -7.44 -4.38
N GLN A 198 -0.35 -7.22 -3.60
CA GLN A 198 -0.38 -7.58 -2.18
C GLN A 198 -0.33 -9.09 -1.93
N ILE A 199 -0.91 -9.91 -2.81
CA ILE A 199 -0.83 -11.38 -2.77
C ILE A 199 0.57 -11.87 -3.14
N ARG A 200 1.20 -11.26 -4.14
CA ARG A 200 2.55 -11.61 -4.61
C ARG A 200 3.65 -11.16 -3.64
N THR A 201 3.33 -10.28 -2.69
CA THR A 201 4.28 -9.84 -1.68
C THR A 201 4.19 -10.80 -0.49
N GLU A 202 5.21 -11.66 -0.37
CA GLU A 202 5.42 -12.48 0.84
C GLU A 202 5.44 -11.55 2.05
N ARG A 203 4.66 -11.85 3.10
CA ARG A 203 4.51 -11.00 4.28
C ARG A 203 5.89 -10.69 4.89
N ASP A 204 6.25 -9.41 4.96
CA ASP A 204 7.48 -8.94 5.64
C ASP A 204 7.46 -9.24 7.17
N ASP A 205 6.28 -9.52 7.74
CA ASP A 205 6.09 -9.89 9.14
C ASP A 205 6.34 -11.37 9.45
N ASP A 206 6.54 -12.22 8.44
CA ASP A 206 6.88 -13.62 8.71
C ASP A 206 8.30 -13.69 9.28
N THR A 207 8.42 -14.23 10.49
CA THR A 207 9.72 -14.58 11.07
C THR A 207 10.35 -15.64 10.17
N VAL A 208 11.40 -15.27 9.46
CA VAL A 208 12.18 -16.19 8.64
C VAL A 208 13.46 -16.58 9.36
N SER A 209 14.02 -17.72 8.97
CA SER A 209 15.30 -18.22 9.45
C SER A 209 16.14 -18.63 8.27
N ASP A 210 17.37 -18.14 8.20
CA ASP A 210 18.31 -18.46 7.14
C ASP A 210 19.68 -18.83 7.72
N VAL A 211 20.46 -19.60 6.97
CA VAL A 211 21.75 -20.12 7.39
C VAL A 211 22.86 -19.50 6.55
N PHE A 212 23.75 -18.77 7.21
CA PHE A 212 24.97 -18.28 6.62
C PHE A 212 26.14 -19.20 6.99
N GLN A 213 26.83 -19.72 5.99
CA GLN A 213 28.06 -20.49 6.17
C GLN A 213 29.25 -19.63 5.75
N PRO A 214 30.08 -19.15 6.69
CA PRO A 214 31.29 -18.41 6.37
C PRO A 214 32.26 -19.26 5.55
N ALA A 215 32.88 -18.65 4.54
CA ALA A 215 33.88 -19.31 3.71
C ALA A 215 35.32 -18.91 4.08
N ARG A 216 35.53 -17.68 4.57
CA ARG A 216 36.87 -17.12 4.78
C ARG A 216 37.17 -16.81 6.24
N HIS A 217 36.19 -16.31 6.97
CA HIS A 217 36.40 -15.82 8.34
C HIS A 217 35.70 -16.66 9.40
N ASP A 218 36.15 -16.51 10.64
CA ASP A 218 35.50 -17.15 11.79
C ASP A 218 34.07 -16.63 11.98
N ALA A 219 33.14 -17.57 12.11
CA ALA A 219 31.71 -17.29 12.27
C ALA A 219 31.41 -16.42 13.48
N SER A 220 32.12 -16.62 14.59
CA SER A 220 31.94 -15.84 15.81
C SER A 220 32.32 -14.38 15.61
N ARG A 221 33.38 -14.11 14.83
CA ARG A 221 33.81 -12.75 14.46
C ARG A 221 32.82 -12.07 13.53
N LEU A 222 32.34 -12.77 12.51
CA LEU A 222 31.36 -12.22 11.57
C LEU A 222 30.03 -11.89 12.26
N ARG A 223 29.57 -12.77 13.15
CA ARG A 223 28.37 -12.54 13.97
C ARG A 223 28.44 -11.21 14.71
N LEU A 224 29.54 -10.97 15.41
CA LEU A 224 29.72 -9.75 16.20
C LEU A 224 29.85 -8.50 15.35
N ALA A 225 30.59 -8.57 14.25
CA ALA A 225 30.71 -7.45 13.33
C ALA A 225 29.34 -7.03 12.76
N VAL A 226 28.48 -8.00 12.44
CA VAL A 226 27.12 -7.73 11.97
C VAL A 226 26.19 -7.26 13.07
N GLU A 227 26.36 -7.73 14.30
CA GLU A 227 25.60 -7.21 15.45
C GLU A 227 26.01 -5.80 15.85
N ASP A 228 27.30 -5.46 15.76
CA ASP A 228 27.82 -4.11 16.04
C ASP A 228 27.40 -3.11 14.94
N ALA A 229 27.23 -3.58 13.70
CA ALA A 229 26.74 -2.79 12.57
C ALA A 229 25.21 -2.72 12.49
N ARG A 230 24.49 -3.22 13.50
CA ARG A 230 23.02 -3.22 13.54
C ARG A 230 22.47 -1.82 13.75
N THR A 231 21.41 -1.47 13.00
CA THR A 231 20.67 -0.21 13.22
C THR A 231 19.59 -0.39 14.29
N GLU A 232 19.19 0.70 14.97
CA GLU A 232 18.21 0.64 16.08
C GLU A 232 16.84 0.08 15.69
N THR A 233 16.48 0.14 14.41
CA THR A 233 15.20 -0.33 13.86
C THR A 233 15.19 -1.81 13.49
N GLU A 234 16.36 -2.47 13.43
CA GLU A 234 16.50 -3.85 12.96
C GLU A 234 16.22 -4.89 14.06
N GLN A 235 15.31 -5.83 13.77
CA GLN A 235 14.85 -6.86 14.70
C GLN A 235 15.19 -8.28 14.19
N TYR A 236 16.47 -8.66 14.33
CA TYR A 236 16.93 -10.03 14.08
C TYR A 236 17.79 -10.60 15.22
N ALA A 237 17.96 -11.91 15.28
CA ALA A 237 18.85 -12.61 16.19
C ALA A 237 19.77 -13.53 15.39
N ILE A 238 21.06 -13.59 15.78
CA ILE A 238 22.04 -14.47 15.15
C ILE A 238 22.56 -15.48 16.20
N ALA A 239 22.38 -16.76 15.91
CA ALA A 239 22.93 -17.85 16.71
C ALA A 239 24.08 -18.53 15.97
N LEU A 240 25.13 -18.90 16.70
CA LEU A 240 26.24 -19.70 16.18
C LEU A 240 25.98 -21.18 16.43
N HIS A 241 26.03 -21.99 15.37
CA HIS A 241 26.03 -23.44 15.48
C HIS A 241 27.48 -23.95 15.57
N GLU A 242 27.93 -24.31 16.77
CA GLU A 242 29.32 -24.67 17.07
C GLU A 242 29.82 -25.86 16.23
N GLY A 243 28.95 -26.84 15.94
CA GLY A 243 29.34 -28.06 15.22
C GLY A 243 29.66 -27.85 13.73
N SER A 244 29.05 -26.84 13.09
CA SER A 244 29.27 -26.55 11.66
C SER A 244 29.91 -25.19 11.43
N SER A 245 30.17 -24.41 12.48
CA SER A 245 30.58 -23.00 12.39
C SER A 245 29.64 -22.17 11.48
N ALA A 246 28.35 -22.52 11.46
CA ALA A 246 27.33 -21.79 10.69
C ALA A 246 26.64 -20.76 11.57
N LEU A 247 26.14 -19.69 10.96
CA LEU A 247 25.32 -18.68 11.62
C LEU A 247 23.86 -18.86 11.19
N LEU A 248 22.98 -19.06 12.16
CA LEU A 248 21.53 -19.04 11.96
C LEU A 248 21.03 -17.63 12.24
N VAL A 249 20.48 -16.97 11.22
CA VAL A 249 19.92 -15.62 11.30
C VAL A 249 18.40 -15.74 11.29
N THR A 250 17.75 -15.22 12.33
CA THR A 250 16.28 -15.31 12.50
C THR A 250 15.68 -13.94 12.78
N GLY A 251 14.52 -13.62 12.23
CA GLY A 251 13.89 -12.31 12.42
C GLY A 251 12.93 -11.96 11.30
N ARG A 252 12.57 -10.69 11.19
CA ARG A 252 11.77 -10.20 10.04
C ARG A 252 12.55 -10.42 8.75
N ARG A 253 11.85 -10.71 7.65
CA ARG A 253 12.51 -11.06 6.39
C ARG A 253 13.47 -9.99 5.87
N CYS A 254 13.06 -8.73 5.88
CA CYS A 254 13.89 -7.60 5.48
C CYS A 254 15.15 -7.45 6.36
N ASP A 255 15.01 -7.67 7.67
CA ASP A 255 16.10 -7.61 8.64
C ASP A 255 17.08 -8.77 8.46
N VAL A 256 16.56 -10.00 8.24
CA VAL A 256 17.35 -11.19 7.96
C VAL A 256 18.12 -11.02 6.65
N GLN A 257 17.47 -10.54 5.58
CA GLN A 257 18.14 -10.29 4.31
C GLN A 257 19.26 -9.24 4.47
N SER A 258 18.99 -8.13 5.16
CA SER A 258 19.99 -7.08 5.41
C SER A 258 21.17 -7.59 6.24
N ALA A 259 20.92 -8.49 7.20
CA ALA A 259 21.96 -9.15 7.97
C ALA A 259 22.77 -10.15 7.12
N MET A 260 22.11 -10.95 6.27
CA MET A 260 22.74 -11.90 5.35
C MET A 260 23.63 -11.21 4.30
N GLU A 261 23.18 -10.09 3.74
CA GLU A 261 23.96 -9.28 2.82
C GLU A 261 25.21 -8.69 3.49
N ARG A 262 25.09 -8.19 4.73
CA ARG A 262 26.23 -7.73 5.52
C ARG A 262 27.20 -8.87 5.83
N LEU A 263 26.71 -10.04 6.25
CA LEU A 263 27.55 -11.23 6.48
C LEU A 263 28.33 -11.60 5.21
N GLY A 264 27.65 -11.64 4.06
CA GLY A 264 28.28 -11.95 2.78
C GLY A 264 29.29 -10.90 2.31
N ALA A 265 29.05 -9.62 2.59
CA ALA A 265 30.00 -8.54 2.29
C ALA A 265 31.25 -8.63 3.17
N LEU A 266 31.06 -8.84 4.48
CA LEU A 266 32.16 -8.97 5.44
C LEU A 266 33.00 -10.23 5.20
N ASP A 267 32.36 -11.34 4.81
CA ASP A 267 33.09 -12.58 4.52
C ASP A 267 33.97 -12.47 3.26
N LYS A 268 33.63 -11.57 2.33
CA LYS A 268 34.41 -11.31 1.09
C LYS A 268 35.62 -10.41 1.29
N LEU A 269 35.74 -9.71 2.42
CA LEU A 269 36.89 -8.83 2.68
C LEU A 269 38.17 -9.68 2.86
N ASP A 270 39.28 -9.21 2.31
CA ASP A 270 40.58 -9.89 2.40
C ASP A 270 41.19 -9.74 3.81
N GLU A 271 40.85 -8.65 4.50
CA GLU A 271 41.18 -8.44 5.92
C GLU A 271 39.97 -8.79 6.78
N ALA A 272 40.21 -9.53 7.87
CA ALA A 272 39.17 -9.87 8.83
C ALA A 272 38.57 -8.59 9.44
N PRO A 273 37.23 -8.44 9.50
CA PRO A 273 36.63 -7.28 10.15
C PRO A 273 37.09 -7.18 11.60
N ALA A 274 37.33 -5.96 12.06
CA ALA A 274 37.82 -5.66 13.42
C ALA A 274 36.74 -5.90 14.49
N GLY A 275 36.36 -7.17 14.66
CA GLY A 275 35.51 -7.68 15.74
C GLY A 275 36.32 -8.60 16.64
N THR A 276 37.50 -8.17 17.09
CA THR A 276 38.31 -8.99 18.01
C THR A 276 37.64 -9.00 19.38
N ILE A 277 36.98 -10.10 19.72
CA ILE A 277 36.61 -10.41 21.10
C ILE A 277 37.91 -10.40 21.90
N SER A 278 38.00 -9.48 22.85
CA SER A 278 39.13 -9.42 23.77
C SER A 278 38.61 -9.58 25.18
N TYR A 279 39.27 -10.45 25.95
CA TYR A 279 39.10 -10.48 27.39
C TYR A 279 39.71 -9.22 27.96
N ARG A 280 38.86 -8.33 28.48
CA ARG A 280 39.30 -7.12 29.16
C ARG A 280 38.91 -7.19 30.62
N ARG A 281 39.80 -6.69 31.47
CA ARG A 281 39.61 -6.69 32.92
C ARG A 281 39.17 -5.30 33.39
N TRP A 282 38.32 -5.28 34.40
CA TRP A 282 38.04 -4.11 35.22
C TRP A 282 38.39 -4.43 36.68
N ASP A 283 39.23 -3.60 37.29
CA ASP A 283 39.60 -3.71 38.70
C ASP A 283 38.61 -2.89 39.54
N ALA A 284 37.86 -3.55 40.42
CA ALA A 284 36.83 -2.94 41.26
C ALA A 284 37.44 -2.05 42.35
N ARG A 285 37.02 -0.79 42.40
CA ARG A 285 37.63 0.27 43.21
C ARG A 285 36.90 0.47 44.53
N SER A 286 35.60 0.72 44.45
CA SER A 286 34.74 1.14 45.56
C SER A 286 33.63 0.13 45.84
N LEU A 287 32.98 -0.39 44.80
CA LEU A 287 31.88 -1.36 44.94
C LEU A 287 32.37 -2.81 45.01
N PRO A 288 31.59 -3.73 45.61
CA PRO A 288 31.78 -5.17 45.47
C PRO A 288 31.66 -5.61 44.01
N VAL A 289 32.44 -6.63 43.63
CA VAL A 289 32.46 -7.17 42.26
C VAL A 289 31.07 -7.65 41.83
N GLU A 290 30.32 -8.22 42.78
CA GLU A 290 28.98 -8.75 42.57
C GLU A 290 27.98 -7.65 42.17
N GLU A 291 28.11 -6.46 42.77
CA GLU A 291 27.26 -5.31 42.42
C GLU A 291 27.61 -4.74 41.04
N LEU A 292 28.89 -4.71 40.68
CA LEU A 292 29.34 -4.30 39.35
C LEU A 292 28.85 -5.26 38.27
N VAL A 293 28.92 -6.56 38.52
CA VAL A 293 28.42 -7.58 37.60
C VAL A 293 26.90 -7.48 37.48
N LYS A 294 26.17 -7.21 38.56
CA LYS A 294 24.73 -6.97 38.49
C LYS A 294 24.39 -5.75 37.62
N ALA A 295 25.06 -4.62 37.83
CA ALA A 295 24.84 -3.42 37.02
C ALA A 295 25.18 -3.63 35.53
N LEU A 296 26.26 -4.34 35.23
CA LEU A 296 26.62 -4.71 33.85
C LEU A 296 25.62 -5.69 33.23
N ASN A 297 25.08 -6.64 34.01
CA ASN A 297 24.03 -7.54 33.54
C ASN A 297 22.74 -6.80 33.19
N GLU A 298 22.38 -5.77 33.99
CA GLU A 298 21.21 -4.93 33.72
C GLU A 298 21.45 -4.04 32.48
N PHE A 299 22.63 -3.43 32.37
CA PHE A 299 22.99 -2.55 31.25
C PHE A 299 23.11 -3.29 29.91
N PHE A 300 23.72 -4.48 29.91
CA PHE A 300 23.86 -5.33 28.73
C PHE A 300 22.82 -6.45 28.67
N ALA A 301 21.65 -6.31 29.30
CA ALA A 301 20.68 -7.39 29.39
C ALA A 301 20.32 -8.01 28.04
N GLU A 302 20.18 -7.18 27.00
CA GLU A 302 19.87 -7.62 25.65
C GLU A 302 21.09 -8.19 24.90
N ASP A 303 22.27 -7.57 25.08
CA ASP A 303 23.53 -8.04 24.51
C ASP A 303 23.99 -9.39 25.09
N ILE A 304 23.78 -9.62 26.39
CA ILE A 304 24.06 -10.89 27.05
C ILE A 304 23.11 -11.98 26.56
N ARG A 305 21.82 -11.67 26.35
CA ARG A 305 20.87 -12.59 25.73
C ARG A 305 21.28 -12.99 24.31
N ARG A 306 21.88 -12.04 23.57
CA ARG A 306 22.44 -12.26 22.23
C ARG A 306 23.85 -12.91 22.27
N LEU A 307 24.38 -13.20 23.45
CA LEU A 307 25.73 -13.76 23.66
C LEU A 307 26.84 -12.88 23.06
N SER A 308 26.60 -11.57 22.92
CA SER A 308 27.55 -10.61 22.37
C SER A 308 28.48 -10.02 23.44
N VAL A 309 28.09 -10.15 24.71
CA VAL A 309 28.87 -9.83 25.91
C VAL A 309 28.83 -11.02 26.87
N ARG A 310 29.98 -11.40 27.42
CA ARG A 310 30.07 -12.34 28.54
C ARG A 310 30.82 -11.71 29.70
N LEU A 311 30.32 -11.97 30.91
CA LEU A 311 30.82 -11.39 32.15
C LEU A 311 31.23 -12.51 33.11
N ALA A 312 32.37 -12.36 33.77
CA ALA A 312 32.78 -13.23 34.86
C ALA A 312 33.28 -12.42 36.06
N ALA A 313 32.75 -12.74 37.25
CA ALA A 313 33.23 -12.19 38.51
C ALA A 313 34.50 -12.93 38.98
N VAL A 314 35.50 -12.20 39.44
CA VAL A 314 36.68 -12.74 40.12
C VAL A 314 36.82 -12.05 41.50
N PRO A 315 36.02 -12.44 42.50
CA PRO A 315 35.93 -11.72 43.79
C PRO A 315 37.27 -11.69 44.54
N LEU A 316 38.02 -12.79 44.52
CA LEU A 316 39.33 -12.91 45.18
C LEU A 316 40.36 -11.88 44.70
N ARG A 317 40.24 -11.43 43.44
CA ARG A 317 41.12 -10.41 42.85
C ARG A 317 40.45 -9.05 42.71
N ARG A 318 39.22 -8.91 43.23
CA ARG A 318 38.37 -7.73 43.04
C ARG A 318 38.25 -7.33 41.56
N GLN A 319 38.02 -8.28 40.68
CA GLN A 319 38.04 -8.07 39.22
C GLN A 319 36.73 -8.52 38.55
N VAL A 320 36.35 -7.80 37.49
CA VAL A 320 35.33 -8.24 36.52
C VAL A 320 36.05 -8.51 35.19
N LEU A 321 35.86 -9.71 34.64
CA LEU A 321 36.29 -10.03 33.28
C LEU A 321 35.12 -9.79 32.33
N ILE A 322 35.38 -9.02 31.28
CA ILE A 322 34.42 -8.62 30.28
C ILE A 322 34.95 -9.11 28.92
N GLU A 323 34.24 -10.05 28.34
CA GLU A 323 34.50 -10.57 26.99
C GLU A 323 33.49 -9.92 26.04
N CYS A 324 33.95 -8.97 25.22
CA CYS A 324 33.12 -8.22 24.28
C CYS A 324 33.96 -7.55 23.17
N SER A 325 33.29 -6.88 22.23
CA SER A 325 33.94 -6.01 21.25
C SER A 325 34.51 -4.73 21.88
N ALA A 326 35.42 -4.06 21.17
CA ALA A 326 36.07 -2.85 21.70
C ALA A 326 35.08 -1.71 21.96
N SER A 327 34.07 -1.53 21.10
CA SER A 327 33.01 -0.53 21.26
C SER A 327 32.18 -0.78 22.52
N ARG A 328 31.72 -2.01 22.72
CA ARG A 328 30.98 -2.41 23.92
C ARG A 328 31.81 -2.28 25.19
N TYR A 329 33.12 -2.54 25.12
CA TYR A 329 34.00 -2.31 26.25
C TYR A 329 34.07 -0.83 26.66
N GLU A 330 34.14 0.10 25.71
CA GLU A 330 34.13 1.54 26.04
C GLU A 330 32.81 1.96 26.69
N SER A 331 31.67 1.43 26.23
CA SER A 331 30.36 1.63 26.90
C SER A 331 30.33 1.05 28.32
N ALA A 332 30.86 -0.17 28.50
CA ALA A 332 30.97 -0.83 29.80
C ALA A 332 31.85 -0.01 30.76
N LYS A 333 32.99 0.47 30.25
CA LYS A 333 33.93 1.31 30.99
C LYS A 333 33.28 2.63 31.42
N ALA A 334 32.58 3.32 30.52
CA ALA A 334 31.88 4.56 30.87
C ALA A 334 30.84 4.36 31.98
N LEU A 335 30.09 3.25 31.95
CA LEU A 335 29.18 2.89 33.04
C LEU A 335 29.93 2.64 34.35
N LEU A 336 30.99 1.82 34.30
CA LEU A 336 31.78 1.45 35.46
C LEU A 336 32.49 2.66 36.09
N GLU A 337 32.99 3.60 35.30
CA GLU A 337 33.56 4.86 35.80
C GLU A 337 32.54 5.72 36.55
N ARG A 338 31.27 5.64 36.18
CA ARG A 338 30.18 6.38 36.85
C ARG A 338 29.74 5.74 38.15
N ILE A 339 29.65 4.41 38.19
CA ILE A 339 29.13 3.67 39.37
C ILE A 339 30.24 3.25 40.35
N ASP A 340 31.48 3.13 39.86
CA ASP A 340 32.66 2.72 40.63
C ASP A 340 33.78 3.78 40.55
N PRO A 341 33.52 5.02 41.02
CA PRO A 341 34.49 6.11 40.92
C PRO A 341 35.73 5.84 41.76
N LEU A 342 36.84 6.51 41.41
CA LEU A 342 38.03 6.48 42.25
C LEU A 342 37.71 7.10 43.63
N PRO A 343 38.19 6.51 44.74
CA PRO A 343 37.97 7.08 46.07
C PRO A 343 38.51 8.51 46.12
N GLY A 344 37.61 9.48 46.33
CA GLY A 344 37.91 10.92 46.37
C GLY A 344 37.42 11.75 45.18
N GLN A 345 36.83 11.14 44.15
CA GLN A 345 36.12 11.90 43.10
C GLN A 345 34.65 12.15 43.50
N PRO A 346 34.14 13.40 43.38
CA PRO A 346 32.73 13.68 43.65
C PRO A 346 31.85 12.97 42.62
N ILE A 347 30.84 12.25 43.09
CA ILE A 347 29.80 11.65 42.25
C ILE A 347 29.06 12.79 41.56
N GLY A 348 29.28 12.93 40.25
CA GLY A 348 28.63 13.94 39.41
C GLY A 348 27.15 13.64 39.26
N GLY A 349 26.36 14.02 40.25
CA GLY A 349 24.90 13.90 40.27
C GLY A 349 24.29 15.05 41.04
N LYS A 350 24.22 16.24 40.42
CA LYS A 350 23.20 17.22 40.81
C LYS A 350 21.91 16.83 40.09
N GLU A 351 20.92 16.47 40.89
CA GLU A 351 19.52 16.41 40.51
C GLU A 351 19.12 17.66 39.72
N GLN A 352 18.35 17.48 38.65
CA GLN A 352 17.37 18.49 38.26
C GLN A 352 15.98 17.89 38.46
N LYS A 353 15.29 18.47 39.44
CA LYS A 353 13.85 18.37 39.69
C LYS A 353 13.06 19.05 38.58
#